data_AF-A0AAE5X3I1-F1
#
_entry.id   AF-A0AAE5X3I1-F1
#
_cell.length_a   1.000
_cell.length_b   1.000
_cell.length_c   1.000
_cell.angle_alpha   90.00
_cell.angle_beta   90.00
_cell.angle_gamma   90.00
#
_symmetry.space_group_name_H-M   'P 1'
#
loop_
_entity.id
_entity.type
_entity.pdbx_description
1 polymer ?
#
loop_
_entity_poly.entity_id
_entity_poly.type
_entity_poly.pdbx_seq_one_letter_code
_entity_poly.pdbx_strand_id
1 'polypeptide(L)' 'MCPYCQAENADRALVCASCSRDIAVPATLIAERDDLLRKRDQLRDELARARDEVETIMRRRASR' A
#
# COMPACT_ATOMS: atom_id res chain seq x y z
N MET A 1 -11.43 21.09 10.64
CA MET A 1 -11.80 20.82 12.06
C MET A 1 -11.07 19.57 12.54
N CYS A 2 -10.44 19.59 13.72
CA CYS A 2 -9.74 18.43 14.30
C CYS A 2 -10.76 17.35 14.71
N PRO A 3 -10.60 16.08 14.26
CA PRO A 3 -11.54 15.01 14.60
C PRO A 3 -11.51 14.59 16.07
N TYR A 4 -10.50 15.02 16.84
CA TYR A 4 -10.33 14.63 18.25
C TYR A 4 -10.84 15.69 19.23
N CYS A 5 -10.40 16.95 19.06
CA CYS A 5 -10.70 18.04 19.99
C CYS A 5 -11.59 19.12 19.38
N GLN A 6 -12.07 18.94 18.14
CA GLN A 6 -12.97 19.85 17.42
C GLN A 6 -12.42 21.26 17.14
N ALA A 7 -11.16 21.54 17.47
CA ALA A 7 -10.54 22.82 17.16
C ALA A 7 -10.40 23.02 15.64
N GLU A 8 -10.55 24.26 15.18
CA GLU A 8 -10.23 24.64 13.81
C GLU A 8 -8.72 24.60 13.59
N ASN A 9 -8.31 24.15 12.41
CA ASN A 9 -6.91 24.05 12.00
C ASN A 9 -6.85 24.43 10.52
N ALA A 10 -5.70 24.91 10.07
CA ALA A 10 -5.47 25.18 8.65
C ALA A 10 -5.72 23.91 7.81
N ASP A 11 -6.22 24.07 6.59
CA ASP A 11 -6.63 22.94 5.73
C ASP A 11 -5.52 21.91 5.47
N ARG A 12 -4.26 22.33 5.55
CA ARG A 12 -3.08 21.48 5.33
C ARG A 12 -2.36 21.08 6.61
N ALA A 13 -2.96 21.32 7.78
CA ALA A 13 -2.36 20.93 9.06
C ALA A 13 -2.26 19.40 9.17
N LEU A 14 -1.04 18.90 9.34
CA LEU A 14 -0.79 17.47 9.61
C LEU A 14 -1.03 17.12 11.07
N VAL A 15 -0.77 18.09 11.96
CA VAL A 15 -0.90 17.97 13.41
C VAL A 15 -1.85 19.07 13.91
N CYS A 16 -2.73 18.71 14.85
CA CYS A 16 -3.59 19.68 15.49
C CYS A 16 -2.79 20.61 16.42
N ALA A 17 -2.93 21.92 16.25
CA ALA A 17 -2.23 22.90 17.09
C ALA A 17 -2.71 22.92 18.55
N SER A 18 -3.93 22.45 18.84
CA SER A 18 -4.52 22.48 20.17
C SER A 18 -4.27 21.22 20.99
N CYS A 19 -4.33 20.04 20.37
CA CYS A 19 -4.20 18.76 21.07
C CYS A 19 -3.02 17.91 20.62
N SER A 20 -2.17 18.43 19.72
CA SER A 20 -0.92 17.81 19.25
C SER A 20 -1.06 16.43 18.62
N ARG A 21 -2.27 16.05 18.18
CA ARG A 21 -2.52 14.78 17.49
C ARG A 21 -2.32 14.94 15.99
N ASP A 22 -1.82 13.89 15.35
CA ASP A 22 -1.83 13.79 13.90
C ASP A 22 -3.28 13.71 13.41
N ILE A 23 -3.64 14.56 12.45
CA ILE A 23 -5.01 14.70 11.93
C ILE A 23 -5.11 14.50 10.42
N ALA A 24 -3.97 14.39 9.73
CA ALA A 24 -3.89 14.08 8.31
C ALA A 24 -2.64 13.27 7.99
N VAL A 25 -2.71 12.47 6.93
CA VAL A 25 -1.56 11.73 6.41
C VAL A 25 -0.84 12.61 5.38
N PRO A 26 0.49 12.79 5.48
CA PRO A 26 1.27 13.50 4.47
C PRO A 26 1.10 12.90 3.06
N ALA A 27 0.97 13.77 2.05
CA ALA A 27 0.80 13.34 0.65
C ALA A 27 1.96 12.44 0.15
N THR A 28 3.17 12.64 0.68
CA THR A 28 4.34 11.81 0.36
C THR A 28 4.16 10.36 0.83
N LEU A 29 3.61 10.14 2.02
CA LEU A 29 3.35 8.78 2.53
C LEU A 29 2.20 8.09 1.78
N ILE A 30 1.19 8.86 1.34
CA ILE A 30 0.12 8.34 0.47
C ILE A 30 0.72 7.86 -0.86
N ALA A 31 1.57 8.67 -1.50
CA ALA A 31 2.24 8.31 -2.74
C ALA A 31 3.14 7.08 -2.56
N GLU A 32 3.93 7.03 -1.48
CA GLU A 32 4.78 5.88 -1.18
C GLU A 32 3.97 4.58 -0.99
N ARG A 33 2.86 4.65 -0.25
CA ARG A 33 1.94 3.51 -0.10
C ARG A 33 1.43 3.03 -1.45
N ASP A 34 1.00 3.95 -2.31
CA ASP A 34 0.44 3.60 -3.62
C ASP A 34 1.51 2.98 -4.54
N ASP A 35 2.75 3.44 -4.46
CA ASP A 35 3.90 2.84 -5.14
C ASP A 35 4.17 1.41 -4.64
N LEU A 36 4.11 1.19 -3.33
CA LEU A 36 4.31 -0.12 -2.72
C LEU A 36 3.19 -1.09 -3.09
N LEU A 37 1.94 -0.63 -3.15
CA LEU A 37 0.81 -1.43 -3.61
C LEU A 37 1.01 -1.90 -5.06
N ARG A 38 1.42 -0.99 -5.94
CA ARG A 38 1.72 -1.34 -7.34
C ARG A 38 2.85 -2.38 -7.45
N LYS A 39 3.94 -2.20 -6.71
CA LYS A 39 5.06 -3.16 -6.69
C LYS A 39 4.62 -4.53 -6.18
N ARG A 40 3.82 -4.56 -5.10
CA ARG A 40 3.28 -5.81 -4.55
C ARG A 40 2.44 -6.55 -5.60
N ASP A 41 1.57 -5.84 -6.30
CA ASP A 41 0.65 -6.47 -7.25
C ASP A 41 1.44 -7.04 -8.45
N GLN A 42 2.43 -6.30 -8.95
CA GLN A 42 3.36 -6.80 -9.98
C GLN A 42 4.08 -8.09 -9.55
N LEU A 43 4.61 -8.12 -8.32
CA LEU A 43 5.32 -9.29 -7.79
C LEU A 43 4.38 -10.49 -7.59
N ARG A 44 3.11 -10.26 -7.23
CA ARG A 44 2.11 -11.33 -7.11
C ARG A 44 1.81 -11.95 -8.46
N ASP A 45 1.68 -11.13 -9.50
CA ASP A 45 1.44 -11.60 -10.87
C ASP A 45 2.64 -12.38 -11.42
N GLU A 46 3.86 -11.90 -11.17
CA GLU A 46 5.09 -12.62 -11.53
C GLU A 46 5.19 -13.97 -10.83
N LEU A 47 4.90 -14.01 -9.53
CA LEU A 47 4.91 -15.25 -8.76
C LEU A 47 3.85 -16.24 -9.26
N ALA A 48 2.65 -15.77 -9.63
CA ALA A 48 1.61 -16.61 -10.19
C ALA A 48 2.08 -17.27 -11.50
N ARG A 49 2.61 -16.46 -12.44
CA ARG A 49 3.17 -16.97 -13.70
C ARG A 49 4.27 -17.99 -13.48
N ALA A 50 5.22 -17.71 -12.59
CA ALA A 50 6.32 -18.61 -12.29
C ALA A 50 5.83 -19.95 -11.70
N ARG A 51 4.79 -19.92 -10.86
CA ARG A 51 4.18 -21.15 -10.31
C ARG A 51 3.52 -21.99 -11.40
N ASP A 52 2.76 -21.36 -12.29
CA ASP A 52 2.10 -22.05 -13.40
C ASP A 52 3.11 -22.68 -14.37
N GLU A 53 4.22 -21.98 -14.65
CA GLU A 53 5.33 -22.50 -15.46
C GLU A 53 5.97 -23.72 -14.82
N VAL A 54 6.28 -23.66 -13.52
CA VAL A 54 6.84 -24.79 -12.77
C VAL A 54 5.88 -25.98 -12.79
N GLU A 55 4.60 -25.74 -12.53
CA GLU A 55 3.58 -26.79 -12.56
C GLU A 55 3.50 -27.46 -13.94
N THR A 56 3.53 -26.67 -15.01
CA THR A 56 3.53 -27.18 -16.39
C THR A 56 4.76 -28.06 -16.66
N ILE A 57 5.94 -27.64 -16.20
CA ILE A 57 7.18 -28.43 -16.33
C ILE A 57 7.05 -29.75 -15.56
N MET A 58 6.53 -29.71 -14.33
CA MET A 58 6.38 -30.90 -13.48
C MET A 58 5.39 -31.90 -14.08
N ARG A 59 4.23 -31.43 -14.58
CA ARG A 59 3.26 -32.29 -15.27
C ARG A 59 3.88 -32.96 -16.50
N ARG A 60 4.63 -32.21 -17.33
CA ARG A 60 5.32 -32.78 -18.51
C ARG A 60 6.35 -33.85 -18.14
N ARG A 61 7.04 -33.70 -17.01
CA ARG A 61 7.99 -34.71 -16.51
C ARG A 61 7.28 -35.97 -16.01
N ALA A 62 6.13 -35.82 -15.35
CA ALA A 62 5.36 -36.95 -14.83
C ALA A 62 4.65 -37.76 -15.93
N SER A 63 4.38 -37.16 -17.10
CA SER A 63 3.76 -37.83 -18.25
C SER A 63 4.77 -38.47 -19.23
N ARG A 64 6.07 -38.43 -18.94
CA ARG A 64 7.13 -39.13 -19.69
C ARG A 64 7.57 -40.37 -18.91
#